data_AF-A0A855GSD5-F1
#
_entry.id   AF-A0A855GSD5-F1
#
_cell.length_a   1.000
_cell.length_b   1.000
_cell.length_c   1.000
_cell.angle_alpha   90.00
_cell.angle_beta   90.00
_cell.angle_gamma   90.00
#
_symmetry.space_group_name_H-M   'P 1'
#
loop_
_entity.id
_entity.type
_entity.pdbx_description
1 polymer ?
#
loop_
_entity_poly.entity_id
_entity_poly.type
_entity_poly.pdbx_seq_one_letter_code
_entity_poly.pdbx_strand_id
1 'polypeptide(L)'
;MTEKIQEFYLVERNSSGSESCLTRNYSNGFVSGATPNTAFKFKEEEQAKQFCKMQNMLAGIFDNGTKTFYVKQDITRTKYTEDGQVVEETTEETL
;
A
#
# COMPACT_ATOMS: atom_id res chain seq x y z
N MET A 1 19.66 -4.84 12.16
CA MET A 1 19.22 -3.48 11.75
C MET A 1 17.70 -3.42 11.73
N THR A 2 17.11 -2.29 12.13
CA THR A 2 15.65 -2.06 12.04
C THR A 2 15.36 -1.13 10.87
N GLU A 3 14.74 -1.64 9.81
CA GLU A 3 14.28 -0.81 8.70
C GLU A 3 12.91 -0.21 9.05
N LYS A 4 12.77 1.11 8.91
CA LYS A 4 11.49 1.81 9.02
C LYS A 4 11.08 2.30 7.64
N ILE A 5 9.96 1.80 7.15
CA ILE A 5 9.39 2.20 5.87
C ILE A 5 8.02 2.80 6.13
N GLN A 6 7.81 4.00 5.60
CA GLN A 6 6.49 4.60 5.53
C GLN A 6 5.99 4.47 4.09
N GLU A 7 4.85 3.82 3.93
CA GLU A 7 4.21 3.61 2.63
C GLU A 7 2.75 4.02 2.69
N PHE A 8 2.17 4.31 1.53
CA PHE A 8 0.75 4.60 1.40
C PHE A 8 0.12 3.70 0.34
N TYR A 9 -1.15 3.35 0.50
CA TYR A 9 -1.89 2.59 -0.50
C TYR A 9 -3.37 2.94 -0.46
N LEU A 10 -4.15 2.43 -1.41
CA LEU A 10 -5.58 2.67 -1.46
C LEU A 10 -6.38 1.42 -1.08
N VAL A 11 -7.51 1.63 -0.41
CA VAL A 11 -8.52 0.62 -0.09
C VAL A 11 -9.85 1.09 -0.65
N GLU A 12 -10.51 0.24 -1.42
CA GLU A 12 -11.89 0.46 -1.83
C GLU A 12 -12.84 -0.32 -0.94
N ARG A 13 -13.91 0.33 -0.49
CA ARG A 13 -15.04 -0.30 0.20
C ARG A 13 -16.25 -0.30 -0.73
N ASN A 14 -16.86 -1.46 -0.91
CA ASN A 14 -18.10 -1.58 -1.68
C ASN A 14 -19.35 -1.32 -0.82
N SER A 15 -20.53 -1.36 -1.44
CA SER A 15 -21.82 -1.12 -0.77
C SER A 15 -22.17 -2.15 0.31
N SER A 16 -21.61 -3.36 0.26
CA SER A 16 -21.78 -4.37 1.32
C SER A 16 -20.83 -4.16 2.50
N GLY A 17 -19.93 -3.18 2.43
CA GLY A 17 -18.92 -2.90 3.45
C GLY A 17 -17.64 -3.74 3.33
N SER A 18 -17.53 -4.57 2.29
CA SER A 18 -16.33 -5.36 2.02
C SER A 18 -15.21 -4.45 1.50
N GLU A 19 -14.01 -4.66 2.00
CA GLU A 19 -12.83 -3.86 1.62
C GLU A 19 -11.86 -4.66 0.74
N SER A 20 -11.22 -3.95 -0.19
CA SER A 20 -10.19 -4.52 -1.06
C SER A 20 -9.06 -3.52 -1.26
N CYS A 21 -7.82 -3.98 -1.11
CA CYS A 21 -6.66 -3.14 -1.35
C CYS A 21 -6.47 -2.96 -2.85
N LEU A 22 -6.30 -1.73 -3.35
CA LEU A 22 -6.18 -1.49 -4.78
C LEU A 22 -4.77 -1.79 -5.29
N THR A 23 -4.71 -2.50 -6.40
CA THR A 23 -3.49 -2.76 -7.17
C THR A 23 -3.54 -1.96 -8.47
N ARG A 24 -2.37 -1.59 -8.99
CA ARG A 24 -2.30 -0.80 -10.22
C ARG A 24 -2.28 -1.73 -11.43
N ASN A 25 -3.29 -1.61 -12.26
CA ASN A 25 -3.30 -2.18 -13.59
C ASN A 25 -2.83 -1.08 -14.58
N TYR A 26 -1.62 -1.24 -15.13
CA TYR A 26 -1.01 -0.21 -15.99
C TYR A 26 -1.77 0.08 -17.29
N SER A 27 -2.72 -0.78 -17.67
CA SER A 27 -3.62 -0.55 -18.81
C SER A 27 -4.95 0.08 -18.39
N ASN A 28 -5.45 -0.20 -17.19
CA ASN A 28 -6.84 0.12 -16.78
C ASN A 28 -6.98 0.91 -15.47
N GLY A 29 -5.88 1.46 -14.91
CA GLY A 29 -5.92 2.23 -13.67
C GLY A 29 -5.77 1.36 -12.42
N PHE A 30 -6.80 1.30 -11.56
CA PHE A 30 -6.77 0.51 -10.32
C PHE A 30 -7.80 -0.61 -10.34
N VAL A 31 -7.42 -1.77 -9.79
CA VAL A 31 -8.28 -2.94 -9.65
C VAL A 31 -8.19 -3.49 -8.22
N SER A 32 -9.27 -4.13 -7.76
CA SER A 32 -9.34 -4.74 -6.44
C SER A 32 -8.32 -5.88 -6.30
N GLY A 33 -7.50 -5.81 -5.26
CA GLY A 33 -6.58 -6.86 -4.82
C GLY A 33 -6.92 -7.37 -3.43
N ALA A 34 -6.20 -8.43 -3.02
CA ALA A 34 -6.55 -9.19 -1.82
C ALA A 34 -5.92 -8.65 -0.53
N THR A 35 -4.69 -8.14 -0.56
CA THR A 35 -3.95 -7.80 0.68
C THR A 35 -3.14 -6.51 0.56
N PRO A 36 -2.78 -5.87 1.70
CA PRO A 36 -1.87 -4.75 1.71
C PRO A 36 -0.51 -5.04 1.06
N ASN A 37 -0.02 -6.28 1.11
CA ASN A 37 1.26 -6.68 0.52
C ASN A 37 1.24 -6.63 -1.02
N THR A 38 0.08 -6.86 -1.62
CA THR A 38 -0.11 -6.80 -3.07
C THR A 38 -0.55 -5.42 -3.57
N ALA A 39 -0.89 -4.52 -2.66
CA ALA A 39 -1.39 -3.19 -2.99
C ALA A 39 -0.32 -2.35 -3.70
N PHE A 40 -0.75 -1.44 -4.58
CA PHE A 40 0.17 -0.45 -5.14
C PHE A 40 0.62 0.52 -4.04
N LYS A 41 1.93 0.65 -3.85
CA LYS A 41 2.54 1.49 -2.81
C LYS A 41 2.97 2.84 -3.39
N PHE A 42 2.45 3.90 -2.81
CA PHE A 42 2.93 5.26 -3.00
C PHE A 42 3.99 5.56 -1.95
N LYS A 43 5.05 6.28 -2.35
CA LYS A 43 6.07 6.80 -1.42
C LYS A 43 5.64 8.11 -0.79
N GLU A 44 4.87 8.92 -1.53
CA GLU A 44 4.43 10.25 -1.12
C GLU A 44 2.94 10.24 -0.75
N GLU A 45 2.61 10.79 0.42
CA GLU A 45 1.23 10.85 0.92
C GLU A 45 0.31 11.63 -0.03
N GLU A 46 0.82 12.75 -0.57
CA GLU A 46 0.05 13.61 -1.47
C GLU A 46 -0.34 12.91 -2.77
N GLN A 47 0.50 11.99 -3.27
CA GLN A 47 0.12 11.15 -4.41
C GLN A 47 -1.03 10.21 -4.05
N ALA A 48 -0.97 9.55 -2.89
CA ALA A 48 -2.06 8.69 -2.44
C ALA A 48 -3.38 9.47 -2.28
N LYS A 49 -3.34 10.69 -1.72
CA LYS A 49 -4.51 11.58 -1.62
C LYS A 49 -5.08 11.96 -2.98
N GLN A 50 -4.23 12.33 -3.94
CA GLN A 50 -4.66 12.68 -5.30
C GLN A 50 -5.37 11.53 -5.99
N PHE A 51 -4.78 10.33 -5.98
CA PHE A 51 -5.40 9.15 -6.58
C PHE A 51 -6.65 8.68 -5.84
N CYS A 52 -6.68 8.79 -4.51
CA CYS A 52 -7.89 8.53 -3.72
C CYS A 52 -9.04 9.45 -4.13
N LYS A 53 -8.77 10.75 -4.33
CA LYS A 53 -9.79 11.71 -4.80
C LYS A 53 -10.28 11.37 -6.20
N MET A 54 -9.37 11.00 -7.10
CA MET A 54 -9.71 10.60 -8.47
C MET A 54 -10.60 9.35 -8.48
N GLN A 55 -10.26 8.29 -7.72
CA GLN A 55 -11.09 7.09 -7.63
C GLN A 55 -12.50 7.39 -7.13
N ASN A 56 -12.64 8.24 -6.10
CA ASN A 56 -13.95 8.64 -5.58
C ASN A 56 -14.75 9.50 -6.58
N MET A 57 -14.07 10.36 -7.35
CA MET A 57 -14.72 11.10 -8.43
C MET A 57 -15.26 10.15 -9.50
N LEU A 58 -14.47 9.17 -9.93
CA LEU A 58 -14.90 8.16 -10.89
C LEU A 58 -16.06 7.31 -10.35
N ALA A 59 -15.99 6.89 -9.09
CA ALA A 59 -17.08 6.17 -8.42
C ALA A 59 -18.40 6.94 -8.45
N GLY A 60 -18.35 8.26 -8.24
CA GLY A 60 -19.53 9.14 -8.33
C GLY A 60 -20.04 9.33 -9.77
N ILE A 61 -19.15 9.41 -10.76
CA ILE A 61 -19.54 9.54 -12.18
C ILE A 61 -20.23 8.27 -12.68
N PHE A 62 -19.74 7.10 -12.26
CA PHE A 62 -20.25 5.80 -12.70
C PHE A 62 -21.31 5.21 -11.77
N ASP A 63 -21.66 5.91 -10.69
CA ASP A 63 -22.59 5.46 -9.64
C ASP A 63 -22.35 4.00 -9.21
N ASN A 64 -21.08 3.63 -9.02
CA ASN A 64 -20.68 2.24 -8.80
C ASN A 64 -20.81 1.79 -7.33
N GLY A 65 -21.31 2.67 -6.45
CA GLY A 65 -21.54 2.39 -5.03
C GLY A 65 -20.29 2.12 -4.20
N THR A 66 -19.09 2.47 -4.69
CA THR A 66 -17.83 2.28 -3.95
C THR A 66 -17.30 3.57 -3.35
N LYS A 67 -16.50 3.44 -2.30
CA LYS A 67 -15.75 4.55 -1.70
C LYS A 67 -14.31 4.14 -1.46
N THR A 68 -13.39 4.94 -1.98
CA THR A 68 -11.95 4.73 -1.83
C THR A 68 -11.40 5.54 -0.66
N PHE A 69 -10.50 4.93 0.10
CA PHE A 69 -9.74 5.51 1.19
C PHE A 69 -8.25 5.35 0.88
N TYR A 70 -7.43 6.29 1.33
CA TYR A 70 -5.98 6.08 1.40
C TYR A 70 -5.61 5.61 2.80
N VAL A 71 -4.60 4.74 2.88
CA VAL A 71 -4.07 4.21 4.12
C VAL A 71 -2.60 4.61 4.20
N LYS A 72 -2.22 5.13 5.37
CA LYS A 72 -0.81 5.29 5.77
C LYS A 72 -0.38 4.04 6.52
N GLN A 73 0.76 3.47 6.13
CA GLN A 73 1.31 2.25 6.72
C GLN A 73 2.76 2.51 7.16
N ASP A 74 3.01 2.36 8.45
CA ASP A 74 4.35 2.40 9.04
C ASP A 74 4.82 0.96 9.30
N ILE A 75 5.87 0.52 8.60
CA ILE A 75 6.40 -0.84 8.67
C ILE A 75 7.74 -0.83 9.39
N THR A 76 7.88 -1.70 10.40
CA THR A 76 9.15 -1.99 11.07
C THR A 76 9.58 -3.41 10.70
N ARG A 77 10.80 -3.58 10.19
CA ARG A 77 11.36 -4.90 9.85
C ARG A 77 12.63 -5.18 10.65
N THR A 78 12.76 -6.41 11.12
CA THR A 78 13.96 -6.92 11.80
C THR A 78 14.41 -8.19 11.08
N LYS A 79 15.67 -8.22 10.66
CA LYS A 79 16.29 -9.40 10.04
C LYS A 79 16.88 -10.29 11.14
N TYR A 80 16.57 -11.58 11.07
CA TYR A 80 17.10 -12.61 11.96
C TYR A 80 17.90 -13.63 11.15
N THR A 81 18.91 -14.23 11.78
CA THR A 81 19.64 -15.40 11.30
C THR A 81 18.77 -16.66 11.42
N GLU A 82 19.23 -17.79 10.85
CA GLU A 82 18.50 -19.06 10.90
C GLU A 82 18.33 -19.64 12.32
N ASP A 83 19.23 -19.29 13.23
CA ASP A 83 19.17 -19.62 14.66
C ASP A 83 18.41 -18.58 15.50
N GLY A 84 17.82 -17.56 14.86
CA GLY A 84 16.94 -16.58 15.49
C GLY A 84 17.63 -15.39 16.16
N GLN A 85 18.92 -15.17 15.90
CA GLN A 85 19.64 -13.98 16.37
C GLN A 85 19.43 -12.79 15.43
N VAL A 86 19.45 -11.56 15.96
CA VAL A 86 19.30 -10.36 15.12
C VAL A 86 20.56 -10.14 14.29
N VAL A 87 20.40 -9.91 12.99
CA VAL A 87 21.52 -9.54 12.12
C VAL A 87 21.90 -8.08 12.36
N GLU A 88 23.10 -7.84 12.88
CA GLU A 88 23.73 -6.52 12.98
C GLU A 88 24.63 -6.30 11.75
N GLU A 89 24.34 -5.28 10.93
CA GLU A 89 25.24 -4.90 9.83
C GLU A 89 26.36 -4.03 10.42
N THR A 90 27.52 -4.63 10.70
CA THR A 90 28.76 -3.88 10.85
C THR A 90 29.19 -3.41 9.47
N THR A 91 29.44 -2.12 9.30
CA THR A 91 29.85 -1.44 8.06
C THR A 91 31.23 -1.90 7.55
N GLU A 92 31.37 -3.17 7.16
CA GLU A 92 32.53 -3.70 6.42
C GLU A 92 32.05 -4.80 5.44
N GLU A 93 31.34 -4.41 4.40
CA GLU A 93 31.31 -5.18 3.15
C GLU A 93 31.77 -4.25 2.02
N THR A 94 33.09 -4.16 1.87
CA THR A 94 33.71 -3.78 0.59
C THR A 94 33.67 -5.03 -0.29
N LEU A 95 33.01 -4.90 -1.45
CA LEU A 95 33.00 -5.87 -2.55
C LEU A 95 34.41 -6.22 -3.03
#